data_AF-A0A139HA62-F1
#
_entry.id   AF-A0A139HA62-F1
#
_cell.length_a   1.000
_cell.length_b   1.000
_cell.length_c   1.000
_cell.angle_alpha   90.00
_cell.angle_beta   90.00
_cell.angle_gamma   90.00
#
_symmetry.space_group_name_H-M   'P 1'
#
loop_
_entity.id
_entity.type
_entity.pdbx_description
1 polymer ?
#
loop_
_entity_poly.entity_id
_entity_poly.type
_entity_poly.pdbx_seq_one_letter_code
_entity_poly.pdbx_strand_id
1 'polypeptide(L)'
;MELEHSMEAITIADQQFNEVQRRVRALCQELQDMILDFTLGSFEPGETVIINEDYQPPKALAINRATRKKLAARYYSNTEFIINFSGGRNFKAWTTYTWACSLAREHLSLIKELKFKHA
;
A
#
# COMPACT_ATOMS: atom_id res chain seq x y z
N MET A 1 -3.76 -28.43 23.01
CA MET A 1 -4.03 -27.21 23.79
C MET A 1 -3.75 -25.94 23.00
N GLU A 2 -2.58 -25.76 22.35
CA GLU A 2 -2.34 -24.57 21.49
C GLU A 2 -3.17 -24.56 20.18
N LEU A 3 -3.42 -25.73 19.59
CA LEU A 3 -4.19 -25.83 18.34
C LEU A 3 -5.68 -25.46 18.49
N GLU A 4 -6.31 -25.81 19.62
CA GLU A 4 -7.73 -25.51 19.87
C GLU A 4 -7.96 -24.01 20.07
N HIS A 5 -7.11 -23.34 20.85
CA HIS A 5 -7.13 -21.88 21.00
C HIS A 5 -6.90 -21.15 19.66
N SER A 6 -6.04 -21.69 18.79
CA SER A 6 -5.81 -21.12 17.45
C SER A 6 -7.03 -21.27 16.53
N MET A 7 -7.74 -22.40 16.61
CA MET A 7 -8.94 -22.66 15.81
C MET A 7 -10.13 -21.81 16.28
N GLU A 8 -10.33 -21.67 17.59
CA GLU A 8 -11.36 -20.79 18.15
C GLU A 8 -11.12 -19.33 17.78
N ALA A 9 -9.88 -18.84 17.86
CA ALA A 9 -9.53 -17.48 17.48
C ALA A 9 -9.82 -17.18 15.99
N ILE A 10 -9.53 -18.12 15.09
CA ILE A 10 -9.84 -18.00 13.66
C ILE A 10 -11.36 -17.94 13.44
N THR A 11 -12.12 -18.79 14.13
CA THR A 11 -13.58 -18.86 13.99
C THR A 11 -14.28 -17.59 14.49
N ILE A 12 -13.77 -16.99 15.58
CA ILE A 12 -14.28 -15.73 16.12
C ILE A 12 -13.95 -14.56 15.18
N ALA A 13 -12.75 -14.53 14.61
CA ALA A 13 -12.36 -13.52 13.63
C ALA A 13 -13.24 -13.57 12.37
N ASP A 14 -13.57 -14.77 11.90
CA ASP A 14 -14.45 -14.97 10.74
C ASP A 14 -15.89 -14.50 11.04
N GLN A 15 -16.43 -14.78 12.22
CA GLN A 15 -17.75 -14.30 12.62
C GLN A 15 -17.82 -12.77 12.70
N GLN A 16 -16.81 -12.14 13.30
CA GLN A 16 -16.73 -10.67 13.37
C GLN A 16 -16.62 -10.05 11.98
N PHE A 17 -15.80 -10.63 11.10
CA PHE A 17 -15.66 -10.18 9.72
C PHE A 17 -16.99 -10.27 8.95
N ASN A 18 -17.68 -11.40 9.07
CA ASN A 18 -18.98 -11.61 8.44
C ASN A 18 -20.04 -10.59 8.93
N GLU A 19 -20.05 -10.29 10.23
CA GLU A 19 -20.97 -9.30 10.79
C GLU A 19 -20.65 -7.88 10.30
N VAL A 20 -19.37 -7.50 10.23
CA VAL A 20 -18.95 -6.20 9.67
C VAL A 20 -19.36 -6.11 8.20
N GLN A 21 -19.10 -7.14 7.40
CA GLN A 21 -19.51 -7.17 6.00
C GLN A 21 -21.01 -7.02 5.85
N ARG A 22 -21.81 -7.71 6.67
CA ARG A 22 -23.27 -7.60 6.67
C ARG A 22 -23.73 -6.16 6.94
N ARG A 23 -23.14 -5.51 7.96
CA ARG A 23 -23.46 -4.12 8.30
C ARG A 23 -23.07 -3.15 7.20
N VAL A 24 -21.88 -3.29 6.63
CA VAL A 24 -21.40 -2.43 5.53
C VAL A 24 -22.31 -2.57 4.31
N ARG A 25 -22.69 -3.80 3.93
CA ARG A 25 -23.60 -4.06 2.79
C ARG A 25 -25.02 -3.54 3.01
N ALA A 26 -25.45 -3.37 4.26
CA ALA A 26 -26.75 -2.80 4.59
C ALA A 26 -26.80 -1.27 4.48
N LEU A 27 -25.65 -0.60 4.34
CA LEU A 27 -25.58 0.85 4.15
C LEU A 27 -25.97 1.23 2.71
N CYS A 28 -26.34 2.50 2.48
CA CYS A 28 -26.48 3.00 1.13
C CYS A 28 -25.13 3.04 0.39
N GLN A 29 -25.18 3.01 -0.95
CA GLN A 29 -23.98 2.94 -1.78
C GLN A 29 -22.99 4.08 -1.50
N GLU A 30 -23.47 5.30 -1.28
CA GLU A 30 -22.62 6.46 -0.97
C GLU A 30 -21.78 6.25 0.30
N LEU A 31 -22.38 5.68 1.35
CA LEU A 31 -21.66 5.38 2.59
C LEU A 31 -20.66 4.24 2.39
N GLN A 32 -21.02 3.21 1.59
CA GLN A 32 -20.10 2.12 1.25
C GLN A 32 -18.88 2.64 0.49
N ASP A 33 -19.10 3.51 -0.49
CA ASP A 33 -18.04 4.12 -1.30
C ASP A 33 -17.14 5.02 -0.43
N MET A 34 -17.71 5.79 0.49
CA MET A 34 -16.94 6.58 1.45
C MET A 34 -16.08 5.70 2.36
N ILE A 35 -16.64 4.63 2.92
CA ILE A 35 -15.88 3.68 3.75
C ILE A 35 -14.73 3.07 2.95
N LEU A 36 -14.99 2.67 1.70
CA LEU A 36 -13.97 2.13 0.81
C LEU A 36 -12.86 3.16 0.53
N ASP A 37 -13.23 4.40 0.26
CA ASP A 37 -12.27 5.49 0.02
C ASP A 37 -11.42 5.81 1.26
N PHE A 38 -12.00 5.81 2.46
CA PHE A 38 -11.27 6.02 3.71
C PHE A 38 -10.33 4.87 4.02
N THR A 39 -10.78 3.64 3.85
CA THR A 39 -9.98 2.43 4.16
C THR A 39 -8.82 2.24 3.19
N LEU A 40 -9.04 2.49 1.89
CA LEU A 40 -7.99 2.32 0.87
C LEU A 40 -7.09 3.54 0.71
N GLY A 41 -7.60 4.73 1.03
CA GLY A 41 -6.91 6.01 0.83
C GLY A 41 -6.21 6.55 2.07
N SER A 42 -6.18 5.81 3.16
CA SER A 42 -5.45 6.16 4.39
C SER A 42 -3.95 5.88 4.19
N PHE A 43 -3.29 6.74 3.41
CA PHE A 43 -1.83 6.83 3.39
C PHE A 43 -1.42 7.91 4.39
N GLU A 44 -0.59 7.58 5.37
CA GLU A 44 -0.14 8.56 6.35
C GLU A 44 0.77 9.59 5.65
N PRO A 45 0.46 10.91 5.75
CA PRO A 45 1.35 11.92 5.20
C PRO A 45 2.72 11.86 5.90
N GLY A 46 3.79 11.78 5.11
CA GLY A 46 5.15 11.62 5.64
C GLY A 46 5.52 10.18 5.97
N GLU A 47 4.67 9.19 5.62
CA GLU A 47 5.06 7.79 5.65
C GLU A 47 6.35 7.61 4.83
N THR A 48 7.36 7.05 5.48
CA THR A 48 8.65 6.79 4.86
C THR A 48 8.69 5.36 4.36
N VAL A 49 8.75 5.20 3.04
CA VAL A 49 8.79 3.90 2.37
C VAL A 49 10.20 3.62 1.90
N ILE A 50 10.74 2.48 2.33
CA ILE A 50 12.05 2.02 1.89
C ILE A 50 11.89 1.19 0.62
N ILE A 51 12.50 1.65 -0.47
CA ILE A 51 12.60 0.90 -1.72
C ILE A 51 13.83 -0.01 -1.63
N ASN A 52 13.57 -1.31 -1.55
CA ASN A 52 14.53 -2.41 -1.57
C ASN A 52 13.97 -3.58 -2.41
N GLU A 53 14.63 -4.74 -2.39
CA GLU A 53 14.18 -5.94 -3.12
C GLU A 53 12.81 -6.46 -2.65
N ASP A 54 12.48 -6.26 -1.38
CA ASP A 54 11.23 -6.70 -0.76
C ASP A 54 10.10 -5.68 -0.91
N TYR A 55 10.35 -4.55 -1.57
CA TYR A 55 9.35 -3.49 -1.72
C TYR A 55 8.14 -4.01 -2.50
N GLN A 56 6.98 -3.97 -1.83
CA GLN A 56 5.69 -4.23 -2.44
C GLN A 56 4.84 -2.95 -2.41
N PRO A 57 4.25 -2.54 -3.54
CA PRO A 57 3.33 -1.42 -3.54
C PRO A 57 2.08 -1.75 -2.70
N PRO A 58 1.43 -0.72 -2.12
CA PRO A 58 0.20 -0.94 -1.35
C PRO A 58 -0.83 -1.73 -2.15
N LYS A 59 -1.44 -2.74 -1.51
CA LYS A 59 -2.47 -3.60 -2.14
C LYS A 59 -3.63 -2.79 -2.73
N ALA A 60 -3.93 -1.63 -2.15
CA ALA A 60 -4.93 -0.69 -2.65
C ALA A 60 -4.67 -0.24 -4.11
N LEU A 61 -3.41 -0.16 -4.54
CA LEU A 61 -3.04 0.17 -5.93
C LEU A 61 -3.24 -0.99 -6.91
N ALA A 62 -3.40 -2.22 -6.42
CA ALA A 62 -3.54 -3.42 -7.23
C ALA A 62 -5.01 -3.81 -7.53
N ILE A 63 -5.99 -3.15 -6.89
CA ILE A 63 -7.42 -3.55 -6.97
C ILE A 63 -7.96 -3.42 -8.40
N ASN A 64 -7.94 -2.21 -8.98
CA ASN A 64 -8.36 -1.96 -10.35
C ASN A 64 -7.76 -0.66 -10.89
N ARG A 65 -7.88 -0.42 -12.20
CA ARG A 65 -7.28 0.75 -12.87
C ARG A 65 -7.83 2.09 -12.38
N ALA A 66 -9.14 2.17 -12.09
CA ALA A 66 -9.79 3.41 -11.68
C ALA A 66 -9.38 3.81 -10.25
N THR A 67 -9.44 2.87 -9.31
CA THR A 67 -8.97 3.01 -7.93
C THR A 67 -7.49 3.35 -7.91
N ARG A 68 -6.67 2.65 -8.71
CA ARG A 68 -5.24 2.96 -8.83
C ARG A 68 -4.99 4.40 -9.24
N LYS A 69 -5.72 4.95 -10.22
CA LYS A 69 -5.55 6.35 -10.66
C LYS A 69 -5.82 7.34 -9.52
N LYS A 70 -6.86 7.10 -8.72
CA LYS A 70 -7.25 7.96 -7.59
C LYS A 70 -6.26 7.86 -6.43
N LEU A 71 -5.84 6.63 -6.07
CA LEU A 71 -5.03 6.37 -4.90
C LEU A 71 -3.53 6.56 -5.15
N ALA A 72 -3.05 6.26 -6.36
CA ALA A 72 -1.65 6.50 -6.72
C ALA A 72 -1.30 7.98 -6.56
N ALA A 73 -2.23 8.87 -6.95
CA ALA A 73 -2.04 10.30 -6.78
C ALA A 73 -1.74 10.67 -5.32
N ARG A 74 -2.56 10.16 -4.39
CA ARG A 74 -2.40 10.40 -2.94
C ARG A 74 -1.16 9.73 -2.37
N TYR A 75 -0.86 8.50 -2.78
CA TYR A 75 0.29 7.75 -2.29
C TYR A 75 1.60 8.43 -2.72
N TYR A 76 1.84 8.57 -4.02
CA TYR A 76 3.12 9.09 -4.52
C TYR A 76 3.36 10.57 -4.16
N SER A 77 2.31 11.36 -3.88
CA SER A 77 2.46 12.76 -3.46
C SER A 77 2.76 12.95 -1.97
N ASN A 78 2.36 12.00 -1.13
CA ASN A 78 2.39 12.13 0.33
C ASN A 78 3.42 11.21 1.01
N THR A 79 3.98 10.26 0.27
CA THR A 79 4.98 9.30 0.76
C THR A 79 6.39 9.80 0.47
N GLU A 80 7.27 9.70 1.45
CA GLU A 80 8.70 9.89 1.26
C GLU A 80 9.34 8.56 0.87
N PHE A 81 10.04 8.51 -0.27
CA PHE A 81 10.71 7.29 -0.71
C PHE A 81 12.20 7.35 -0.41
N ILE A 82 12.67 6.40 0.39
CA ILE A 82 14.09 6.19 0.69
C ILE A 82 14.56 4.97 -0.08
N ILE A 83 15.55 5.13 -0.94
CA ILE A 83 16.19 3.99 -1.58
C ILE A 83 17.33 3.54 -0.68
N ASN A 84 17.23 2.30 -0.18
CA ASN A 84 18.26 1.69 0.67
C ASN A 84 19.20 0.82 -0.17
N PHE A 85 20.50 1.04 -0.01
CA PHE A 85 21.54 0.35 -0.77
C PHE A 85 22.30 -0.63 0.13
N SER A 86 21.89 -1.89 0.15
CA SER A 86 22.62 -2.96 0.84
C SER A 86 23.66 -3.68 -0.04
N GLY A 87 24.01 -3.13 -1.23
CA GLY A 87 24.88 -3.82 -2.22
C GLY A 87 25.91 -2.92 -2.91
N GLY A 88 26.82 -3.55 -3.67
CA GLY A 88 27.90 -2.90 -4.41
C GLY A 88 27.42 -1.86 -5.45
N ARG A 89 28.32 -0.97 -5.91
CA ARG A 89 28.02 0.22 -6.75
C ARG A 89 27.09 -0.04 -7.96
N ASN A 90 27.16 -1.20 -8.60
CA ASN A 90 26.33 -1.54 -9.76
C ASN A 90 24.87 -1.89 -9.40
N PHE A 91 24.62 -2.32 -8.16
CA PHE A 91 23.27 -2.65 -7.69
C PHE A 91 22.42 -1.39 -7.44
N LYS A 92 23.09 -0.27 -7.06
CA LYS A 92 22.47 1.02 -6.72
C LYS A 92 21.64 1.61 -7.86
N ALA A 93 22.17 1.54 -9.09
CA ALA A 93 21.50 2.08 -10.26
C ALA A 93 20.34 1.19 -10.73
N TRP A 94 20.49 -0.13 -10.61
CA TRP A 94 19.56 -1.07 -11.23
C TRP A 94 18.24 -1.23 -10.47
N THR A 95 18.24 -1.31 -9.14
CA THR A 95 17.01 -1.40 -8.35
C THR A 95 16.19 -0.11 -8.44
N THR A 96 16.86 1.04 -8.30
CA THR A 96 16.25 2.36 -8.48
C THR A 96 15.67 2.54 -9.88
N TYR A 97 16.45 2.22 -10.91
CA TYR A 97 16.03 2.36 -12.31
C TYR A 97 14.87 1.43 -12.63
N THR A 98 14.94 0.16 -12.22
CA THR A 98 13.88 -0.83 -12.48
C THR A 98 12.57 -0.43 -11.79
N TRP A 99 12.62 -0.01 -10.52
CA TRP A 99 11.46 0.49 -9.81
C TRP A 99 10.89 1.76 -10.47
N ALA A 100 11.74 2.76 -10.73
CA ALA A 100 11.30 4.00 -11.37
C ALA A 100 10.71 3.75 -12.77
N CYS A 101 11.30 2.85 -13.56
CA CYS A 101 10.79 2.48 -14.89
C CYS A 101 9.48 1.68 -14.82
N SER A 102 9.22 0.96 -13.73
CA SER A 102 7.95 0.26 -13.53
C SER A 102 6.78 1.21 -13.25
N LEU A 103 7.07 2.44 -12.81
CA LEU A 103 6.06 3.45 -12.53
C LEU A 103 5.62 4.15 -13.81
N ALA A 104 4.31 4.42 -13.90
CA ALA A 104 3.79 5.31 -14.93
C ALA A 104 4.41 6.70 -14.77
N ARG A 105 4.68 7.39 -15.89
CA ARG A 105 5.27 8.75 -15.87
C ARG A 105 4.50 9.74 -14.99
N GLU A 106 3.18 9.60 -14.98
CA GLU A 106 2.27 10.39 -14.15
C GLU A 106 2.57 10.21 -12.65
N HIS A 107 2.89 8.98 -12.21
CA HIS A 107 3.20 8.70 -10.81
C HIS A 107 4.59 9.21 -10.43
N LEU A 108 5.58 9.07 -11.33
CA LEU A 108 6.92 9.62 -11.12
C LEU A 108 6.87 11.14 -10.93
N SER A 109 6.04 11.86 -11.69
CA SER A 109 5.93 13.32 -11.57
C SER A 109 5.35 13.79 -10.23
N LEU A 110 4.72 12.91 -9.46
CA LEU A 110 4.16 13.23 -8.15
C LEU A 110 5.17 13.05 -7.01
N ILE A 111 6.21 12.26 -7.24
CA ILE A 111 7.28 12.05 -6.28
C ILE A 111 8.12 13.31 -6.23
N LYS A 112 8.07 14.02 -5.10
CA LYS A 112 8.78 15.29 -4.92
C LYS A 112 10.28 15.08 -4.77
N GLU A 113 10.67 14.14 -3.91
CA GLU A 113 12.06 13.90 -3.56
C GLU A 113 12.32 12.40 -3.38
N LEU A 114 13.43 11.93 -3.92
CA LEU A 114 13.97 10.60 -3.66
C LEU A 114 15.20 10.74 -2.75
N LYS A 115 15.12 10.18 -1.55
CA LYS A 115 16.24 10.20 -0.61
C LYS A 115 17.06 8.92 -0.77
N PHE A 116 18.38 9.08 -0.71
CA PHE A 116 19.33 8.00 -0.89
C PHE A 116 19.98 7.72 0.47
N LYS A 117 19.81 6.50 1.02
CA LYS A 117 20.43 6.12 2.29
C LYS A 117 21.42 4.97 2.09
N HIS A 118 22.65 5.17 2.56
CA HIS A 118 23.65 4.12 2.69
C HIS A 118 23.40 3.37 3.99
N ALA A 119 23.22 2.04 3.93
CA ALA A 119 23.24 1.17 5.09
C ALA A 119 24.67 0.80 5.48
#